data_AF-A0AB38YRF9-F1
#
_entry.id   AF-A0AB38YRF9-F1
#
_cell.length_a   1.000
_cell.length_b   1.000
_cell.length_c   1.000
_cell.angle_alpha   90.00
_cell.angle_beta   90.00
_cell.angle_gamma   90.00
#
_symmetry.space_group_name_H-M   'P 1'
#
loop_
_entity.id
_entity.type
_entity.pdbx_description
1 polymer ?
#
loop_
_entity_poly.entity_id
_entity_poly.type
_entity_poly.pdbx_seq_one_letter_code
_entity_poly.pdbx_strand_id
1 'polypeptide(L)'
;MDQGAIDYITNIFDIPKLTRQVSAVQMPLPLSRLAEIPLDGSVNQCQGFCYNSKKDVFALACINSDNTKQIIYEINPKTFTVVAKYEYNYKSLLGHMNTLTYNSVNNRYYTTNAVVNGYNLTPIEADSMIVEAPIKLKEKVFNFAYDKVRNEYVSIVPLTNSERTINYYDSNFNRIRSYKIDANHTNLNNNGAYATNGNTLFTTLTTFVYVDEEGVVKNISPYASGMEVEDMDCRNGQMYMAVNRKGKVEIYSLSSLPFSVNV
;
A
#
# COMPACT_ATOMS: atom_id res chain seq x y z
N MET A 1 -11.28 -27.90 -18.01
CA MET A 1 -10.36 -28.25 -16.90
C MET A 1 -10.99 -29.41 -16.17
N ASP A 2 -10.23 -30.48 -15.98
CA ASP A 2 -10.71 -31.73 -15.37
C ASP A 2 -11.02 -31.51 -13.87
N GLN A 3 -12.11 -32.11 -13.39
CA GLN A 3 -12.59 -31.96 -12.01
C GLN A 3 -11.52 -32.40 -10.99
N GLY A 4 -10.68 -33.39 -11.37
CA GLY A 4 -9.55 -33.84 -10.54
C GLY A 4 -8.44 -32.80 -10.34
N ALA A 5 -8.29 -31.81 -11.23
CA ALA A 5 -7.33 -30.71 -11.04
C ALA A 5 -7.86 -29.64 -10.08
N ILE A 6 -9.19 -29.49 -9.98
CA ILE A 6 -9.85 -28.58 -9.03
C ILE A 6 -9.76 -29.16 -7.60
N ASP A 7 -9.90 -30.48 -7.47
CA ASP A 7 -9.83 -31.19 -6.19
C ASP A 7 -8.41 -31.28 -5.62
N TYR A 8 -7.36 -31.24 -6.46
CA TYR A 8 -5.97 -31.22 -6.01
C TYR A 8 -5.55 -29.84 -5.44
N ILE A 9 -6.09 -28.75 -6.00
CA ILE A 9 -5.80 -27.38 -5.53
C ILE A 9 -6.51 -27.08 -4.21
N THR A 10 -7.67 -27.67 -3.97
CA THR A 10 -8.43 -27.48 -2.73
C THR A 10 -7.82 -28.22 -1.53
N ASN A 11 -7.06 -29.31 -1.74
CA ASN A 11 -6.57 -30.18 -0.66
C ASN A 11 -5.13 -29.91 -0.17
N ILE A 12 -4.38 -28.95 -0.75
CA ILE A 12 -2.98 -28.66 -0.32
C ILE A 12 -2.88 -27.53 0.72
N PHE A 13 -3.95 -26.77 0.96
CA PHE A 13 -3.96 -25.73 2.01
C PHE A 13 -5.27 -25.71 2.79
N ASP A 14 -5.62 -26.84 3.40
CA ASP A 14 -6.60 -26.86 4.50
C ASP A 14 -5.92 -26.34 5.77
N ILE A 15 -5.70 -25.02 5.82
CA ILE A 15 -5.36 -24.33 7.08
C ILE A 15 -6.68 -24.19 7.86
N PRO A 16 -6.77 -24.69 9.09
CA PRO A 16 -7.99 -24.58 9.89
C PRO A 16 -8.45 -23.12 9.97
N LYS A 17 -9.65 -22.84 9.47
CA LYS A 17 -10.33 -21.56 9.64
C LYS A 17 -10.64 -21.34 11.12
N LEU A 18 -9.75 -20.65 11.82
CA LEU A 18 -10.14 -19.88 13.01
C LEU A 18 -10.82 -18.60 12.53
N THR A 19 -12.08 -18.70 12.09
CA THR A 19 -13.00 -17.55 12.02
C THR A 19 -13.26 -17.07 13.44
N ARG A 20 -12.29 -16.40 14.04
CA ARG A 20 -12.52 -15.59 15.22
C ARG A 20 -13.31 -14.39 14.74
N GLN A 21 -14.57 -14.28 15.15
CA GLN A 21 -15.37 -13.08 14.92
C GLN A 21 -14.57 -11.88 15.42
N VAL A 22 -14.14 -11.01 14.50
CA VAL A 22 -13.56 -9.72 14.85
C VAL A 22 -14.68 -8.96 15.54
N SER A 23 -14.56 -8.74 16.85
CA SER A 23 -15.57 -7.98 17.58
C SER A 23 -15.61 -6.57 17.00
N ALA A 24 -16.79 -6.18 16.51
CA ALA A 24 -17.27 -4.83 16.22
C ALA A 24 -16.23 -3.79 15.72
N VAL A 25 -16.48 -3.27 14.51
CA VAL A 25 -15.91 -2.02 13.98
C VAL A 25 -15.64 -1.05 15.13
N GLN A 26 -14.35 -0.76 15.36
CA GLN A 26 -13.92 0.04 16.51
C GLN A 26 -14.21 1.53 16.28
N MET A 27 -14.00 2.35 17.32
CA MET A 27 -14.02 3.81 17.19
C MET A 27 -13.05 4.26 16.08
N PRO A 28 -13.36 5.38 15.37
CA PRO A 28 -12.45 5.89 14.36
C PRO A 28 -11.05 6.15 14.89
N LEU A 29 -10.01 5.82 14.11
CA LEU A 29 -8.64 6.13 14.52
C LEU A 29 -8.45 7.65 14.61
N PRO A 30 -7.76 8.16 15.66
CA PRO A 30 -7.59 9.59 15.89
C PRO A 30 -6.48 10.17 14.99
N LEU A 31 -6.75 10.25 13.68
CA LEU A 31 -5.81 10.81 12.72
C LEU A 31 -5.62 12.32 12.94
N SER A 32 -4.37 12.76 13.02
CA SER A 32 -4.01 14.17 13.15
C SER A 32 -3.50 14.72 11.82
N ARG A 33 -4.16 15.75 11.28
CA ARG A 33 -3.72 16.46 10.08
C ARG A 33 -2.45 17.24 10.38
N LEU A 34 -1.40 17.01 9.60
CA LEU A 34 -0.11 17.68 9.75
C LEU A 34 0.10 18.77 8.71
N ALA A 35 -0.21 18.49 7.45
CA ALA A 35 0.04 19.42 6.36
C ALA A 35 -0.92 19.22 5.18
N GLU A 36 -1.01 20.25 4.34
CA GLU A 36 -1.52 20.17 2.98
C GLU A 36 -0.32 20.33 2.04
N ILE A 37 -0.21 19.43 1.05
CA ILE A 37 0.88 19.47 0.09
C ILE A 37 0.39 20.22 -1.16
N PRO A 38 0.99 21.37 -1.50
CA PRO A 38 0.62 22.09 -2.71
C PRO A 38 1.06 21.27 -3.92
N LEU A 39 0.10 20.92 -4.78
CA LEU A 39 0.37 20.20 -6.02
C LEU A 39 0.60 21.15 -7.19
N ASP A 40 1.49 20.77 -8.10
CA ASP A 40 1.55 21.36 -9.43
C ASP A 40 0.24 21.12 -10.19
N GLY A 41 -0.23 22.12 -10.95
CA GLY A 41 -1.52 22.06 -11.65
C GLY A 41 -1.66 20.96 -12.72
N SER A 42 -0.57 20.26 -13.05
CA SER A 42 -0.57 19.11 -13.95
C SER A 42 -0.94 17.77 -13.28
N VAL A 43 -1.11 17.74 -11.95
CA VAL A 43 -1.59 16.59 -11.17
C VAL A 43 -2.63 17.05 -10.15
N ASN A 44 -3.50 16.16 -9.68
CA ASN A 44 -4.62 16.56 -8.82
C ASN A 44 -5.00 15.56 -7.72
N GLN A 45 -4.30 14.42 -7.65
CA GLN A 45 -4.54 13.41 -6.63
C GLN A 45 -3.22 12.70 -6.27
N CYS A 46 -3.10 12.26 -5.02
CA CYS A 46 -2.09 11.29 -4.63
C CYS A 46 -2.58 9.85 -4.86
N GLN A 47 -1.63 8.93 -4.98
CA GLN A 47 -1.89 7.50 -5.17
C GLN A 47 -0.90 6.63 -4.39
N GLY A 48 0.34 7.10 -4.20
CA GLY A 48 1.37 6.36 -3.48
C GLY A 48 2.15 7.24 -2.52
N PHE A 49 2.62 6.65 -1.42
CA PHE A 49 3.33 7.36 -0.37
C PHE A 49 4.21 6.41 0.44
N CYS A 50 5.50 6.72 0.58
CA CYS A 50 6.38 5.99 1.49
C CYS A 50 7.45 6.87 2.11
N TYR A 51 8.15 6.31 3.09
CA TYR A 51 9.31 6.92 3.72
C TYR A 51 10.61 6.34 3.16
N ASN A 52 11.43 7.19 2.55
CA ASN A 52 12.79 6.86 2.18
C ASN A 52 13.74 7.12 3.35
N SER A 53 14.09 6.04 4.04
CA SER A 53 14.98 6.11 5.21
C SER A 53 16.44 6.48 4.90
N LYS A 54 16.92 6.32 3.66
CA LYS A 54 18.28 6.71 3.26
C LYS A 54 18.39 8.22 3.06
N LYS A 55 17.37 8.83 2.46
CA LYS A 55 17.31 10.28 2.18
C LYS A 55 16.66 11.09 3.32
N ASP A 56 16.00 10.44 4.28
CA ASP A 56 15.13 11.07 5.30
C ASP A 56 14.05 11.98 4.66
N VAL A 57 13.32 11.45 3.68
CA VAL A 57 12.22 12.13 2.99
C VAL A 57 11.00 11.23 2.88
N PHE A 58 9.81 11.81 2.83
CA PHE A 58 8.64 11.12 2.29
C PHE A 58 8.61 11.27 0.78
N ALA A 59 8.39 10.17 0.05
CA ALA A 59 8.11 10.19 -1.37
C ALA A 59 6.58 10.14 -1.56
N LEU A 60 6.02 11.12 -2.26
CA LEU A 60 4.60 11.24 -2.55
C LEU A 60 4.38 11.17 -4.06
N ALA A 61 3.69 10.13 -4.52
CA ALA A 61 3.35 9.92 -5.91
C ALA A 61 1.96 10.52 -6.21
N CYS A 62 1.93 11.49 -7.11
CA CYS A 62 0.73 12.16 -7.58
C CYS A 62 0.52 11.97 -9.07
N ILE A 63 -0.74 11.92 -9.49
CA ILE A 63 -1.14 11.77 -10.89
C ILE A 63 -2.24 12.76 -11.25
N ASN A 64 -2.52 12.92 -12.54
CA ASN A 64 -3.75 13.55 -13.01
C ASN A 64 -4.85 12.51 -13.30
N SER A 65 -6.09 12.98 -13.42
CA SER A 65 -7.27 12.11 -13.56
C SER A 65 -7.30 11.24 -14.82
N ASP A 66 -6.52 11.55 -15.86
CA ASP A 66 -6.42 10.73 -17.08
C ASP A 66 -5.18 9.80 -17.09
N ASN A 67 -4.40 9.83 -16.01
CA ASN A 67 -3.23 9.00 -15.76
C ASN A 67 -2.07 9.24 -16.75
N THR A 68 -2.01 10.38 -17.42
CA THR A 68 -0.95 10.72 -18.40
C THR A 68 0.19 11.55 -17.84
N LYS A 69 -0.01 12.19 -16.68
CA LYS A 69 1.00 12.98 -15.97
C LYS A 69 1.20 12.40 -14.58
N GLN A 70 2.47 12.27 -14.20
CA GLN A 70 2.87 11.78 -12.90
C GLN A 70 3.93 12.71 -12.33
N ILE A 71 3.86 12.94 -11.02
CA ILE A 71 4.90 13.65 -10.29
C ILE A 71 5.19 12.87 -9.01
N ILE A 72 6.47 12.61 -8.73
CA ILE A 72 6.90 12.18 -7.41
C ILE A 72 7.55 13.38 -6.71
N TYR A 73 7.00 13.74 -5.55
CA TYR A 73 7.56 14.76 -4.68
C TYR A 73 8.39 14.09 -3.58
N GLU A 74 9.56 14.63 -3.29
CA GLU A 74 10.25 14.36 -2.03
C GLU A 74 9.88 15.47 -1.04
N ILE A 75 9.43 15.08 0.16
CA ILE A 75 8.89 15.96 1.18
C ILE A 75 9.75 15.82 2.44
N ASN A 76 10.16 16.94 3.01
CA ASN A 76 10.85 16.95 4.29
C ASN A 76 9.90 16.47 5.40
N PRO A 77 10.24 15.43 6.16
CA PRO A 77 9.33 14.80 7.11
C PRO A 77 9.13 15.61 8.40
N LYS A 78 9.92 16.68 8.61
CA LYS A 78 9.82 17.56 9.78
C LYS A 78 9.02 18.83 9.48
N THR A 79 9.18 19.37 8.27
CA THR A 79 8.53 20.64 7.85
C THR A 79 7.36 20.45 6.90
N PHE A 80 7.20 19.26 6.33
CA PHE A 80 6.22 18.93 5.28
C PHE A 80 6.31 19.81 4.02
N THR A 81 7.47 20.41 3.79
CA THR A 81 7.76 21.17 2.57
C THR A 81 8.31 20.24 1.50
N VAL A 82 7.88 20.45 0.25
CA VAL A 82 8.48 19.80 -0.92
C VAL A 82 9.93 20.26 -1.06
N VAL A 83 10.87 19.31 -1.15
CA VAL A 83 12.30 19.55 -1.29
C VAL A 83 12.86 19.13 -2.65
N ALA A 84 12.16 18.22 -3.35
CA ALA A 84 12.46 17.88 -4.74
C ALA A 84 11.19 17.40 -5.47
N LYS A 85 11.26 17.43 -6.80
CA LYS A 85 10.17 17.07 -7.70
C LYS A 85 10.71 16.34 -8.92
N TYR A 86 10.04 15.28 -9.34
CA TYR A 86 10.39 14.48 -10.51
C TYR A 86 9.14 14.23 -11.35
N GLU A 87 9.17 14.66 -12.61
CA GLU A 87 8.01 14.64 -13.50
C GLU A 87 8.13 13.53 -14.55
N TYR A 88 7.01 12.85 -14.81
CA TYR A 88 6.93 11.78 -15.81
C TYR A 88 5.64 11.87 -16.63
N ASN A 89 5.67 11.19 -17.77
CA ASN A 89 4.53 10.98 -18.67
C ASN A 89 4.42 9.50 -19.09
N TYR A 90 4.80 8.59 -18.18
CA TYR A 90 4.93 7.16 -18.45
C TYR A 90 3.66 6.41 -18.04
N LYS A 91 2.53 6.72 -18.68
CA LYS A 91 1.22 6.10 -18.36
C LYS A 91 1.27 4.56 -18.28
N SER A 92 2.05 3.91 -19.15
CA SER A 92 2.18 2.45 -19.16
C SER A 92 2.87 1.86 -17.92
N LEU A 93 3.72 2.63 -17.24
CA LEU A 93 4.53 2.17 -16.11
C LEU A 93 4.09 2.79 -14.77
N LEU A 94 3.64 4.05 -14.79
CA LEU A 94 3.34 4.88 -13.63
C LEU A 94 1.92 5.47 -13.66
N GLY A 95 1.05 5.04 -14.58
CA GLY A 95 -0.27 5.64 -14.77
C GLY A 95 -1.16 5.58 -13.53
N HIS A 96 -1.05 4.52 -12.74
CA HIS A 96 -1.83 4.31 -11.52
C HIS A 96 -0.94 3.77 -10.40
N MET A 97 -0.13 4.66 -9.81
CA MET A 97 0.81 4.35 -8.74
C MET A 97 0.09 4.08 -7.41
N ASN A 98 -0.82 3.11 -7.39
CA ASN A 98 -1.77 2.80 -6.30
C ASN A 98 -1.11 2.60 -4.93
N THR A 99 0.18 2.28 -4.92
CA THR A 99 1.04 2.30 -3.75
C THR A 99 2.46 2.60 -4.18
N LEU A 100 3.23 3.25 -3.31
CA LEU A 100 4.66 3.40 -3.45
C LEU A 100 5.31 2.78 -2.21
N THR A 101 6.28 1.89 -2.38
CA THR A 101 7.03 1.34 -1.24
C THR A 101 8.53 1.44 -1.47
N TYR A 102 9.30 1.73 -0.42
CA TYR A 102 10.75 1.87 -0.49
C TYR A 102 11.47 0.65 0.07
N ASN A 103 12.31 0.01 -0.76
CA ASN A 103 13.20 -1.04 -0.32
C ASN A 103 14.60 -0.46 0.01
N SER A 104 14.94 -0.43 1.30
CA SER A 104 16.22 0.08 1.77
C SER A 104 17.43 -0.82 1.48
N VAL A 105 17.22 -2.10 1.13
CA VAL A 105 18.31 -3.05 0.81
C VAL A 105 18.87 -2.79 -0.58
N ASN A 106 18.03 -2.45 -1.55
CA ASN A 106 18.44 -2.26 -2.94
C ASN A 106 18.23 -0.83 -3.47
N ASN A 107 17.85 0.10 -2.59
CA ASN A 107 17.63 1.51 -2.86
C ASN A 107 16.63 1.79 -4.01
N ARG A 108 15.50 1.10 -4.00
CA ARG A 108 14.45 1.29 -5.01
C ARG A 108 13.11 1.61 -4.38
N TYR A 109 12.36 2.46 -5.06
CA TYR A 109 10.92 2.46 -4.91
C TYR A 109 10.31 1.39 -5.82
N TYR A 110 9.18 0.85 -5.39
CA TYR A 110 8.36 -0.05 -6.18
C TYR A 110 6.93 0.45 -6.17
N THR A 111 6.30 0.43 -7.34
CA THR A 111 4.89 0.77 -7.51
C THR A 111 4.20 -0.21 -8.44
N THR A 112 2.92 -0.42 -8.22
CA THR A 112 2.05 -1.15 -9.15
C THR A 112 1.45 -0.18 -10.17
N ASN A 113 0.91 -0.72 -11.26
CA ASN A 113 0.06 0.01 -12.20
C ASN A 113 -1.12 -0.88 -12.60
N ALA A 114 -1.99 -1.17 -11.63
CA ALA A 114 -3.08 -2.14 -11.79
C ALA A 114 -4.08 -1.77 -12.89
N VAL A 115 -4.24 -0.47 -13.18
CA VAL A 115 -5.13 0.03 -14.26
C VAL A 115 -4.62 -0.37 -15.64
N VAL A 116 -3.32 -0.34 -15.88
CA VAL A 116 -2.74 -0.69 -17.19
C VAL A 116 -2.37 -2.17 -17.26
N ASN A 117 -1.63 -2.66 -16.27
CA ASN A 117 -1.21 -4.05 -16.20
C ASN A 117 -0.89 -4.47 -14.76
N GLY A 118 -1.86 -5.11 -14.11
CA GLY A 118 -1.70 -5.63 -12.75
C GLY A 118 -0.64 -6.73 -12.56
N TYR A 119 0.01 -7.22 -13.61
CA TYR A 119 1.14 -8.17 -13.47
C TYR A 119 2.50 -7.47 -13.34
N ASN A 120 2.56 -6.16 -13.58
CA ASN A 120 3.83 -5.43 -13.59
C ASN A 120 4.06 -4.71 -12.28
N LEU A 121 5.27 -4.89 -11.75
CA LEU A 121 5.85 -4.05 -10.71
C LEU A 121 6.89 -3.13 -11.35
N THR A 122 6.75 -1.82 -11.16
CA THR A 122 7.67 -0.83 -11.73
C THR A 122 8.69 -0.40 -10.67
N PRO A 123 9.97 -0.74 -10.84
CA PRO A 123 11.05 -0.20 -10.01
C PRO A 123 11.42 1.24 -10.43
N ILE A 124 11.82 2.04 -9.44
CA ILE A 124 12.41 3.37 -9.62
C ILE A 124 13.66 3.43 -8.75
N GLU A 125 14.82 3.69 -9.33
CA GLU A 125 16.07 3.84 -8.56
C GLU A 125 15.97 5.12 -7.72
N ALA A 126 16.13 5.00 -6.40
CA ALA A 126 15.69 6.03 -5.47
C ALA A 126 16.59 7.27 -5.40
N ASP A 127 17.86 7.19 -5.84
CA ASP A 127 18.75 8.36 -5.84
C ASP A 127 18.54 9.21 -7.10
N SER A 128 18.59 8.56 -8.27
CA SER A 128 18.50 9.16 -9.61
C SER A 128 17.07 9.36 -10.10
N MET A 129 16.10 8.70 -9.46
CA MET A 129 14.69 8.72 -9.85
C MET A 129 14.44 8.21 -11.28
N ILE A 130 15.35 7.37 -11.78
CA ILE A 130 15.21 6.70 -13.08
C ILE A 130 14.22 5.54 -12.94
N VAL A 131 13.20 5.54 -13.80
CA VAL A 131 12.22 4.45 -13.94
C VAL A 131 12.89 3.31 -14.71
N GLU A 132 12.96 2.13 -14.12
CA GLU A 132 13.60 0.97 -14.76
C GLU A 132 12.56 0.08 -15.47
N ALA A 133 13.05 -0.98 -16.12
CA ALA A 133 12.18 -1.94 -16.81
C ALA A 133 11.22 -2.64 -15.82
N PRO A 134 9.94 -2.83 -16.18
CA PRO A 134 8.97 -3.44 -15.28
C PRO A 134 9.31 -4.92 -15.05
N ILE A 135 9.13 -5.35 -13.81
CA ILE A 135 9.25 -6.74 -13.39
C ILE A 135 7.88 -7.40 -13.58
N LYS A 136 7.82 -8.45 -14.39
CA LYS A 136 6.59 -9.22 -14.62
C LYS A 136 6.43 -10.30 -13.56
N LEU A 137 5.39 -10.19 -12.76
CA LEU A 137 5.01 -11.16 -11.74
C LEU A 137 4.16 -12.31 -12.33
N LYS A 138 4.15 -13.44 -11.62
CA LYS A 138 3.36 -14.63 -12.01
C LYS A 138 1.85 -14.43 -11.81
N GLU A 139 1.47 -13.47 -10.98
CA GLU A 139 0.09 -13.16 -10.64
C GLU A 139 -0.14 -11.65 -10.59
N LYS A 140 -1.40 -11.25 -10.51
CA LYS A 140 -1.75 -9.83 -10.38
C LYS A 140 -1.45 -9.34 -8.96
N VAL A 141 -0.89 -8.15 -8.87
CA VAL A 141 -0.74 -7.36 -7.65
C VAL A 141 -1.61 -6.10 -7.77
N PHE A 142 -2.07 -5.58 -6.64
CA PHE A 142 -2.94 -4.40 -6.60
C PHE A 142 -2.26 -3.26 -5.84
N ASN A 143 -2.21 -3.36 -4.52
CA ASN A 143 -1.35 -2.59 -3.63
C ASN A 143 -0.11 -3.41 -3.26
N PHE A 144 0.97 -2.76 -2.82
CA PHE A 144 2.25 -3.40 -2.58
C PHE A 144 3.04 -2.68 -1.48
N ALA A 145 3.52 -3.43 -0.49
CA ALA A 145 4.33 -2.90 0.60
C ALA A 145 5.55 -3.79 0.89
N TYR A 146 6.66 -3.17 1.26
CA TYR A 146 7.89 -3.84 1.65
C TYR A 146 7.97 -3.98 3.17
N ASP A 147 8.13 -5.21 3.64
CA ASP A 147 8.44 -5.51 5.04
C ASP A 147 9.96 -5.56 5.21
N LYS A 148 10.51 -4.48 5.74
CA LYS A 148 11.95 -4.34 5.99
C LYS A 148 12.50 -5.38 6.98
N VAL A 149 11.70 -5.81 7.95
CA VAL A 149 12.18 -6.74 8.99
C VAL A 149 12.37 -8.13 8.41
N ARG A 150 11.45 -8.57 7.55
CA ARG A 150 11.52 -9.90 6.92
C ARG A 150 12.20 -9.91 5.56
N ASN A 151 12.46 -8.74 4.99
CA ASN A 151 12.88 -8.58 3.60
C ASN A 151 11.89 -9.28 2.64
N GLU A 152 10.60 -9.12 2.93
CA GLU A 152 9.47 -9.66 2.17
C GLU A 152 8.66 -8.51 1.55
N TYR A 153 7.78 -8.83 0.62
CA TYR A 153 6.75 -7.92 0.15
C TYR A 153 5.36 -8.50 0.38
N VAL A 154 4.36 -7.63 0.46
CA VAL A 154 2.95 -8.03 0.56
C VAL A 154 2.10 -7.34 -0.51
N SER A 155 1.10 -8.04 -1.04
CA SER A 155 0.04 -7.49 -1.87
C SER A 155 -1.33 -7.95 -1.40
N ILE A 156 -2.30 -7.03 -1.37
CA ILE A 156 -3.68 -7.28 -0.92
C ILE A 156 -4.63 -7.20 -2.12
N VAL A 157 -4.93 -8.35 -2.69
CA VAL A 157 -5.73 -8.47 -3.90
C VAL A 157 -7.23 -8.59 -3.55
N PRO A 158 -8.10 -7.71 -4.08
CA PRO A 158 -9.54 -7.86 -3.93
C PRO A 158 -10.07 -9.18 -4.54
N LEU A 159 -10.92 -9.90 -3.81
CA LEU A 159 -11.60 -11.10 -4.32
C LEU A 159 -13.10 -10.87 -4.50
N THR A 160 -13.75 -10.39 -3.43
CA THR A 160 -15.16 -10.00 -3.41
C THR A 160 -15.26 -8.65 -2.72
N ASN A 161 -16.46 -8.07 -2.62
CA ASN A 161 -16.67 -6.81 -1.91
C ASN A 161 -16.08 -6.84 -0.50
N SER A 162 -16.16 -7.98 0.19
CA SER A 162 -15.65 -8.15 1.56
C SER A 162 -14.32 -8.88 1.64
N GLU A 163 -14.10 -9.90 0.82
CA GLU A 163 -12.93 -10.78 0.96
C GLU A 163 -11.72 -10.28 0.18
N ARG A 164 -10.52 -10.49 0.75
CA ARG A 164 -9.22 -10.18 0.14
C ARG A 164 -8.30 -11.41 0.19
N THR A 165 -7.35 -11.47 -0.75
CA THR A 165 -6.18 -12.34 -0.65
C THR A 165 -4.97 -11.49 -0.27
N ILE A 166 -4.27 -11.87 0.80
CA ILE A 166 -2.98 -11.28 1.18
C ILE A 166 -1.89 -12.24 0.74
N ASN A 167 -1.16 -11.86 -0.31
CA ASN A 167 -0.01 -12.61 -0.82
C ASN A 167 1.28 -12.01 -0.28
N TYR A 168 2.19 -12.86 0.19
CA TYR A 168 3.55 -12.47 0.57
C TYR A 168 4.57 -13.04 -0.39
N TYR A 169 5.60 -12.26 -0.66
CA TYR A 169 6.64 -12.56 -1.63
C TYR A 169 8.02 -12.45 -0.99
N ASP A 170 8.95 -13.30 -1.42
CA ASP A 170 10.36 -13.14 -1.09
C ASP A 170 10.97 -11.92 -1.82
N SER A 171 12.25 -11.64 -1.56
CA SER A 171 12.98 -10.54 -2.19
C SER A 171 13.18 -10.70 -3.71
N ASN A 172 12.91 -11.90 -4.25
CA ASN A 172 12.95 -12.21 -5.68
C ASN A 172 11.53 -12.22 -6.30
N PHE A 173 10.53 -11.75 -5.56
CA PHE A 173 9.13 -11.67 -5.96
C PHE A 173 8.47 -13.03 -6.24
N ASN A 174 8.97 -14.12 -5.64
CA ASN A 174 8.26 -15.38 -5.62
C ASN A 174 7.27 -15.39 -4.45
N ARG A 175 6.02 -15.78 -4.71
CA ARG A 175 5.03 -15.93 -3.63
C ARG A 175 5.46 -17.06 -2.70
N ILE A 176 5.53 -16.76 -1.41
CA ILE A 176 5.92 -17.69 -0.34
C ILE A 176 4.76 -18.02 0.60
N ARG A 177 3.72 -17.18 0.66
CA ARG A 177 2.58 -17.35 1.56
C ARG A 177 1.35 -16.63 1.02
N SER A 178 0.16 -17.12 1.35
CA SER A 178 -1.11 -16.52 0.95
C SER A 178 -2.19 -16.76 1.99
N TYR A 179 -2.97 -15.75 2.32
CA TYR A 179 -4.12 -15.85 3.22
C TYR A 179 -5.37 -15.26 2.58
N LYS A 180 -6.51 -15.91 2.77
CA LYS A 180 -7.81 -15.34 2.46
C LYS A 180 -8.41 -14.75 3.74
N ILE A 181 -8.78 -13.48 3.70
CA ILE A 181 -9.33 -12.75 4.84
C ILE A 181 -10.63 -12.07 4.48
N ASP A 182 -11.45 -11.79 5.49
CA ASP A 182 -12.64 -10.95 5.36
C ASP A 182 -12.36 -9.55 5.91
N ALA A 183 -12.36 -8.55 5.03
CA ALA A 183 -12.14 -7.15 5.36
C ALA A 183 -13.41 -6.42 5.81
N ASN A 184 -14.56 -7.13 5.88
CA ASN A 184 -15.88 -6.62 6.26
C ASN A 184 -16.21 -5.28 5.58
N HIS A 185 -16.15 -5.28 4.25
CA HIS A 185 -16.36 -4.10 3.42
C HIS A 185 -17.36 -4.39 2.29
N THR A 186 -17.98 -3.34 1.74
CA THR A 186 -19.03 -3.46 0.71
C THR A 186 -18.54 -3.15 -0.70
N ASN A 187 -17.24 -2.89 -0.87
CA ASN A 187 -16.62 -2.51 -2.13
C ASN A 187 -15.24 -3.17 -2.27
N LEU A 188 -14.88 -3.56 -3.49
CA LEU A 188 -13.59 -4.14 -3.91
C LEU A 188 -12.38 -3.21 -3.74
N ASN A 189 -12.59 -1.90 -3.64
CA ASN A 189 -11.51 -0.93 -3.56
C ASN A 189 -10.60 -1.16 -2.34
N ASN A 190 -9.30 -1.15 -2.60
CA ASN A 190 -8.22 -1.13 -1.62
C ASN A 190 -7.21 -0.08 -2.05
N ASN A 191 -6.72 0.67 -1.09
CA ASN A 191 -5.68 1.65 -1.34
C ASN A 191 -4.40 1.16 -0.67
N GLY A 192 -3.73 2.04 0.06
CA GLY A 192 -2.46 1.87 0.73
C GLY A 192 -2.24 0.59 1.49
N ALA A 193 -0.97 0.22 1.61
CA ALA A 193 -0.54 -0.89 2.44
C ALA A 193 0.75 -0.54 3.18
N TYR A 194 0.87 -1.04 4.41
CA TYR A 194 2.08 -1.00 5.22
C TYR A 194 2.33 -2.39 5.79
N ALA A 195 3.60 -2.80 5.82
CA ALA A 195 4.01 -4.11 6.29
C ALA A 195 5.21 -4.02 7.22
N THR A 196 5.19 -4.80 8.31
CA THR A 196 6.30 -4.86 9.25
C THR A 196 6.27 -6.14 10.07
N ASN A 197 7.37 -6.87 10.05
CA ASN A 197 7.51 -8.13 10.78
C ASN A 197 6.30 -9.07 10.59
N GLY A 198 5.87 -9.29 9.35
CA GLY A 198 4.77 -10.16 8.95
C GLY A 198 3.39 -9.56 9.09
N ASN A 199 3.25 -8.49 9.86
CA ASN A 199 2.00 -7.79 10.07
C ASN A 199 1.70 -6.90 8.87
N THR A 200 0.42 -6.84 8.50
CA THR A 200 -0.06 -6.04 7.37
C THR A 200 -1.16 -5.10 7.83
N LEU A 201 -1.02 -3.84 7.50
CA LEU A 201 -2.07 -2.84 7.58
C LEU A 201 -2.42 -2.38 6.18
N PHE A 202 -3.69 -2.33 5.82
CA PHE A 202 -4.11 -1.74 4.55
C PHE A 202 -5.39 -0.96 4.71
N THR A 203 -5.71 -0.13 3.72
CA THR A 203 -6.94 0.65 3.69
C THR A 203 -7.91 0.11 2.65
N THR A 204 -9.18 0.10 3.03
CA THR A 204 -10.30 0.17 2.08
C THR A 204 -10.63 1.64 1.81
N LEU A 205 -11.80 1.96 1.28
CA LEU A 205 -12.23 3.36 1.13
C LEU A 205 -12.55 4.07 2.45
N THR A 206 -12.87 3.32 3.51
CA THR A 206 -13.38 3.91 4.76
C THR A 206 -12.75 3.36 6.04
N THR A 207 -11.97 2.28 5.94
CA THR A 207 -11.43 1.57 7.11
C THR A 207 -9.97 1.19 6.93
N PHE A 208 -9.25 1.18 8.03
CA PHE A 208 -8.02 0.41 8.21
C PHE A 208 -8.36 -1.04 8.57
N VAL A 209 -7.66 -1.97 7.94
CA VAL A 209 -7.75 -3.41 8.25
C VAL A 209 -6.37 -3.89 8.66
N TYR A 210 -6.29 -4.41 9.88
CA TYR A 210 -5.07 -4.97 10.44
C TYR A 210 -5.13 -6.49 10.44
N VAL A 211 -4.11 -7.10 9.84
CA VAL A 211 -3.90 -8.54 9.76
C VAL A 211 -2.55 -8.87 10.37
N ASP A 212 -2.53 -9.84 11.28
CA ASP A 212 -1.28 -10.31 11.86
C ASP A 212 -0.51 -11.26 10.92
N GLU A 213 0.67 -11.69 11.36
CA GLU A 213 1.55 -12.57 10.59
C GLU A 213 0.96 -13.94 10.23
N GLU A 214 -0.04 -14.40 11.00
CA GLU A 214 -0.76 -15.66 10.79
C GLU A 214 -1.93 -15.50 9.82
N GLY A 215 -2.16 -14.30 9.29
CA GLY A 215 -3.27 -14.02 8.39
C GLY A 215 -4.59 -13.78 9.11
N VAL A 216 -4.58 -13.53 10.43
CA VAL A 216 -5.78 -13.30 11.21
C VAL A 216 -6.10 -11.81 11.25
N VAL A 217 -7.33 -11.43 10.87
CA VAL A 217 -7.81 -10.06 11.02
C VAL A 217 -7.99 -9.75 12.50
N LYS A 218 -7.26 -8.76 13.01
CA LYS A 218 -7.28 -8.39 14.44
C LYS A 218 -8.09 -7.15 14.72
N ASN A 219 -8.15 -6.24 13.75
CA ASN A 219 -8.88 -5.01 13.89
C ASN A 219 -9.36 -4.49 12.55
N ILE A 220 -10.55 -3.89 12.55
CA ILE A 220 -11.10 -3.09 11.46
C ILE A 220 -11.56 -1.78 12.09
N SER A 221 -10.88 -0.69 11.75
CA SER A 221 -11.13 0.63 12.34
C SER A 221 -11.49 1.64 11.25
N PRO A 222 -12.61 2.36 11.37
CA PRO A 222 -12.96 3.40 10.42
C PRO A 222 -12.04 4.61 10.57
N TYR A 223 -12.05 5.49 9.58
CA TYR A 223 -11.50 6.84 9.70
C TYR A 223 -12.55 7.89 9.36
N ALA A 224 -12.23 9.17 9.60
CA ALA A 224 -13.20 10.25 9.48
C ALA A 224 -13.75 10.37 8.05
N SER A 225 -15.06 10.65 7.95
CA SER A 225 -15.76 10.77 6.67
C SER A 225 -15.15 11.85 5.75
N GLY A 226 -15.19 11.57 4.45
CA GLY A 226 -14.67 12.45 3.39
C GLY A 226 -13.15 12.47 3.29
N MET A 227 -12.46 11.51 3.92
CA MET A 227 -11.05 11.22 3.68
C MET A 227 -10.94 9.99 2.77
N GLU A 228 -9.98 10.00 1.87
CA GLU A 228 -9.55 8.82 1.13
C GLU A 228 -8.06 8.61 1.40
N VAL A 229 -7.73 7.64 2.25
CA VAL A 229 -6.34 7.33 2.57
C VAL A 229 -5.77 6.53 1.40
N GLU A 230 -4.86 7.16 0.66
CA GLU A 230 -4.28 6.59 -0.55
C GLU A 230 -3.13 5.66 -0.25
N ASP A 231 -2.21 6.08 0.62
CA ASP A 231 -1.07 5.25 1.00
C ASP A 231 -0.44 5.70 2.32
N MET A 232 0.37 4.83 2.94
CA MET A 232 0.89 5.06 4.29
C MET A 232 2.24 4.40 4.53
N ASP A 233 3.05 4.99 5.41
CA ASP A 233 4.29 4.39 5.86
C ASP A 233 4.69 4.90 7.25
N CYS A 234 5.68 4.26 7.85
CA CYS A 234 6.17 4.52 9.20
C CYS A 234 7.53 5.21 9.18
N ARG A 235 7.68 6.22 10.03
CA ARG A 235 8.96 6.85 10.34
C ARG A 235 9.07 7.01 11.85
N ASN A 236 10.11 6.42 12.45
CA ASN A 236 10.38 6.49 13.89
C ASN A 236 9.20 6.03 14.77
N GLY A 237 8.49 4.96 14.36
CA GLY A 237 7.36 4.39 15.10
C GLY A 237 6.03 5.16 14.94
N GLN A 238 6.06 6.30 14.26
CA GLN A 238 4.91 7.13 13.93
C GLN A 238 4.46 6.79 12.50
N MET A 239 3.16 6.51 12.32
CA MET A 239 2.60 6.36 10.99
C MET A 239 2.22 7.69 10.38
N TYR A 240 2.41 7.78 9.07
CA TYR A 240 2.07 8.90 8.21
C TYR A 240 1.27 8.40 7.01
N MET A 241 0.31 9.19 6.58
CA MET A 241 -0.63 8.82 5.52
C MET A 241 -0.80 9.97 4.55
N ALA A 242 -0.76 9.67 3.25
CA ALA A 242 -1.21 10.59 2.22
C ALA A 242 -2.72 10.40 1.99
N VAL A 243 -3.45 11.51 2.00
CA VAL A 243 -4.91 11.51 1.95
C VAL A 243 -5.40 12.45 0.86
N ASN A 244 -6.24 11.93 -0.04
CA ASN A 244 -7.05 12.74 -0.93
C ASN A 244 -8.27 13.27 -0.16
N ARG A 245 -8.43 14.60 -0.10
CA ARG A 245 -9.55 15.24 0.62
C ARG A 245 -9.97 16.54 -0.05
N LYS A 246 -11.20 16.58 -0.56
CA LYS A 246 -11.82 17.79 -1.17
C LYS A 246 -10.94 18.41 -2.27
N GLY A 247 -10.35 17.59 -3.13
CA GLY A 247 -9.48 18.02 -4.23
C GLY A 247 -8.08 18.48 -3.80
N LYS A 248 -7.67 18.15 -2.57
CA LYS A 248 -6.35 18.45 -2.01
C LYS A 248 -5.66 17.17 -1.58
N VAL A 249 -4.34 17.23 -1.48
CA VAL A 249 -3.53 16.18 -0.86
C VAL A 249 -3.06 16.66 0.51
N GLU A 250 -3.34 15.86 1.53
CA GLU A 250 -3.03 16.16 2.92
C GLU A 250 -2.20 15.03 3.53
N ILE A 251 -1.29 15.39 4.45
CA ILE A 251 -0.55 14.42 5.26
C ILE A 251 -1.19 14.33 6.63
N TYR A 252 -1.56 13.12 7.02
CA TYR A 252 -2.05 12.78 8.36
C TYR A 252 -1.05 11.90 9.08
N SER A 253 -1.25 11.80 10.40
CA SER A 253 -0.44 10.95 11.24
C SER A 253 -1.26 10.23 12.30
N LEU A 254 -0.76 9.08 12.74
CA LEU A 254 -1.31 8.28 13.84
C LEU A 254 -0.18 7.96 14.83
N SER A 255 -0.27 8.55 16.04
CA SER A 255 0.81 8.65 17.04
C SER A 255 1.50 7.34 17.43
N SER A 256 0.80 6.23 17.26
CA SER A 256 1.34 4.89 17.41
C SER A 256 0.69 3.97 16.41
N LEU A 257 1.40 2.94 15.97
CA LEU A 257 0.80 1.87 15.21
C LEU A 257 -0.42 1.30 15.98
N PRO A 258 -1.52 0.94 15.29
CA PRO A 258 -2.70 0.37 15.94
C PRO A 258 -2.47 -1.08 16.43
N PHE A 259 -1.22 -1.53 16.45
CA PHE A 259 -0.77 -2.85 16.87
C PHE A 259 0.64 -2.78 17.43
N SER A 260 0.94 -3.71 18.34
CA SER A 260 2.28 -3.89 18.88
C SER A 260 3.16 -4.53 17.82
N VAL A 261 4.17 -3.78 17.36
CA VAL A 261 5.30 -4.35 16.65
C VAL A 261 6.28 -4.85 17.68
N ASN A 262 6.41 -6.17 17.83
CA ASN A 262 7.59 -6.73 18.45
C ASN A 262 8.74 -6.49 17.46
N VAL A 263 9.56 -5.48 17.73
CA VAL A 263 10.80 -5.17 17.00
C VAL A 263 11.95 -5.88 17.67
#